data_AF-A0A925HR43-F1
#
_entry.id   AF-A0A925HR43-F1
#
_cell.length_a   1.000
_cell.length_b   1.000
_cell.length_c   1.000
_cell.angle_alpha   90.00
_cell.angle_beta   90.00
_cell.angle_gamma   90.00
#
_symmetry.space_group_name_H-M   'P 1'
#
loop_
_entity.id
_entity.type
_entity.pdbx_description
1 polymer ?
#
loop_
_entity_poly.entity_id
_entity_poly.type
_entity_poly.pdbx_seq_one_letter_code
_entity_poly.pdbx_strand_id
1 'polypeptide(L)'
;MPMSSDRRSFLKTTALASAAAALGARPLVAERAPARAHIELRCYRLKPGAPHMLLDTYLERALIPALNRRGIKAVGVFTEPDAPDGPAVWMLIPHPSLESVSTINASINTDATVLAAGADYLSGPTKANPAFDRLDTWVHLAFAGLPRVEVPPLTRGNQSRVFELRIYESFSELKALKKVAMFNAGEIDAMKQVQLSPVFYGQALAGRDLPHLSYMLCSPDRETHKKNWQAFLDHPTWKQLLADPQYADTVSKITSRFLVPTAYSQI
;
A
#
# COMPACT_ATOMS: atom_id res chain seq x y z
N MET A 1 19.67 -19.56 57.64
CA MET A 1 20.02 -18.12 57.48
C MET A 1 21.46 -17.94 57.92
N PRO A 2 22.29 -17.04 57.36
CA PRO A 2 22.11 -16.03 56.29
C PRO A 2 22.84 -16.44 54.97
N MET A 3 22.43 -16.05 53.76
CA MET A 3 22.36 -14.75 53.06
C MET A 3 23.69 -14.17 52.54
N SER A 4 23.70 -14.06 51.20
CA SER A 4 24.23 -12.98 50.36
C SER A 4 25.74 -12.91 50.09
N SER A 5 26.13 -13.29 48.86
CA SER A 5 27.39 -12.86 48.25
C SER A 5 27.19 -11.54 47.52
N ASP A 6 27.89 -10.52 47.99
CA ASP A 6 27.90 -9.15 47.51
C ASP A 6 28.68 -9.04 46.18
N ARG A 7 27.96 -8.83 45.06
CA ARG A 7 28.55 -8.65 43.71
C ARG A 7 28.87 -7.19 43.42
N ARG A 8 29.61 -6.53 44.32
CA ARG A 8 30.06 -5.14 44.13
C ARG A 8 31.48 -4.94 44.64
N SER A 9 32.47 -5.53 43.96
CA SER A 9 33.83 -5.01 44.00
C SER A 9 34.68 -5.66 42.91
N PHE A 10 34.64 -5.11 41.69
CA PHE A 10 35.77 -5.25 40.77
C PHE A 10 35.80 -4.07 39.79
N LEU A 11 35.91 -2.86 40.34
CA LEU A 11 36.15 -1.63 39.60
C LEU A 11 37.37 -0.91 40.18
N LYS A 12 38.56 -1.52 40.07
CA LYS A 12 39.90 -0.89 40.09
C LYS A 12 40.81 -1.92 39.40
N THR A 13 41.42 -1.71 38.25
CA THR A 13 42.57 -0.83 38.02
C THR A 13 43.03 -1.13 36.60
N THR A 14 43.18 -0.12 35.73
CA THR A 14 44.37 0.10 34.88
C THR A 14 44.07 1.22 33.89
N ALA A 15 44.63 2.39 34.17
CA ALA A 15 44.89 3.40 33.17
C ALA A 15 46.19 3.01 32.44
N LEU A 16 46.09 2.69 31.15
CA LEU A 16 47.23 2.63 30.25
C LEU A 16 46.95 3.58 29.09
N ALA A 17 47.89 4.51 28.91
CA ALA A 17 47.85 5.56 27.91
C ALA A 17 47.98 4.98 26.51
N SER A 18 46.96 5.23 25.68
CA SER A 18 47.05 5.11 24.23
C SER A 18 46.84 6.51 23.65
N ALA A 19 47.93 7.23 23.41
CA ALA A 19 47.91 8.42 22.57
C ALA A 19 47.78 7.97 21.10
N ALA A 20 46.56 7.64 20.69
CA ALA A 20 46.21 7.52 19.28
C ALA A 20 45.61 8.86 18.83
N ALA A 21 46.20 9.46 17.80
CA ALA A 21 45.72 10.68 17.19
C ALA A 21 44.22 10.54 16.85
N ALA A 22 43.37 11.29 17.55
CA ALA A 22 41.96 11.43 17.22
C ALA A 22 41.83 12.30 15.96
N LEU A 23 42.10 11.70 14.80
CA LEU A 23 41.50 12.18 13.56
C LEU A 23 39.98 12.12 13.79
N GLY A 24 39.34 13.29 13.79
CA GLY A 24 37.93 13.45 14.05
C GLY A 24 37.08 12.63 13.08
N ALA A 25 36.80 11.38 13.45
CA ALA A 25 35.73 10.61 12.86
C ALA A 25 34.42 11.25 13.36
N ARG A 26 33.90 12.21 12.60
CA ARG A 26 32.48 12.54 12.68
C ARG A 26 31.73 11.23 12.47
N PRO A 27 30.83 10.80 13.38
CA PRO A 27 29.98 9.68 13.07
C PRO A 27 29.24 10.04 11.79
N LEU A 28 29.40 9.22 10.74
CA LEU A 28 28.47 9.27 9.62
C LEU A 28 27.11 8.92 10.22
N VAL A 29 26.33 9.94 10.53
CA VAL A 29 24.88 9.78 10.68
C VAL A 29 24.42 9.41 9.29
N ALA A 30 24.33 8.10 9.02
CA ALA A 30 23.67 7.62 7.82
C ALA A 30 22.27 8.23 7.84
N GLU A 31 21.98 9.05 6.83
CA GLU A 31 20.67 9.65 6.67
C GLU A 31 19.67 8.50 6.62
N ARG A 32 18.85 8.37 7.68
CA ARG A 32 17.95 7.23 7.81
C ARG A 32 16.90 7.41 6.73
N ALA A 33 16.90 6.49 5.76
CA ALA A 33 15.92 6.48 4.68
C ALA A 33 14.51 6.68 5.26
N PRO A 34 13.64 7.48 4.61
CA PRO A 34 12.33 7.79 5.15
C PRO A 34 11.54 6.53 5.46
N ALA A 35 10.87 6.51 6.61
CA ALA A 35 10.03 5.38 7.00
C ALA A 35 8.95 5.14 5.95
N ARG A 36 8.91 3.92 5.43
CA ARG A 36 7.97 3.50 4.38
C ARG A 36 6.68 2.97 5.02
N ALA A 37 5.55 3.43 4.53
CA ALA A 37 4.24 2.96 4.96
C ALA A 37 4.01 1.50 4.53
N HIS A 38 3.12 0.84 5.25
CA HIS A 38 2.50 -0.39 4.81
C HIS A 38 1.15 -0.06 4.18
N ILE A 39 0.73 -0.85 3.21
CA ILE A 39 -0.51 -0.63 2.48
C ILE A 39 -1.29 -1.93 2.54
N GLU A 40 -2.51 -1.88 3.06
CA GLU A 40 -3.45 -2.99 2.98
C GLU A 40 -4.37 -2.73 1.78
N LEU A 41 -4.36 -3.65 0.81
CA LEU A 41 -5.29 -3.64 -0.33
C LEU A 41 -6.30 -4.77 -0.13
N ARG A 42 -7.58 -4.44 -0.14
CA ARG A 42 -8.69 -5.41 -0.08
C ARG A 42 -9.48 -5.42 -1.37
N CYS A 43 -9.98 -6.60 -1.73
CA CYS A 43 -10.94 -6.78 -2.82
C CYS A 43 -12.11 -7.62 -2.30
N TYR A 44 -13.27 -6.98 -2.12
CA TYR A 44 -14.54 -7.64 -1.87
C TYR A 44 -15.14 -8.04 -3.21
N ARG A 45 -15.01 -9.31 -3.59
CA ARG A 45 -15.64 -9.88 -4.77
C ARG A 45 -17.11 -10.13 -4.48
N LEU A 46 -17.98 -9.62 -5.32
CA LEU A 46 -19.42 -9.66 -5.13
C LEU A 46 -20.05 -10.67 -6.07
N LYS A 47 -21.19 -11.22 -5.64
CA LYS A 47 -22.01 -12.05 -6.50
C LYS A 47 -22.53 -11.23 -7.69
N PRO A 48 -22.48 -11.74 -8.93
CA PRO A 48 -23.02 -11.04 -10.09
C PRO A 48 -24.47 -10.58 -9.87
N GLY A 49 -24.74 -9.30 -10.13
CA GLY A 49 -26.06 -8.68 -9.95
C GLY A 49 -26.46 -8.39 -8.50
N ALA A 50 -25.64 -8.74 -7.49
CA ALA A 50 -25.94 -8.43 -6.10
C ALA A 50 -25.70 -6.94 -5.79
N PRO A 51 -26.58 -6.28 -5.03
CA PRO A 51 -26.33 -4.93 -4.56
C PRO A 51 -25.21 -4.93 -3.51
N HIS A 52 -24.33 -3.93 -3.58
CA HIS A 52 -23.25 -3.73 -2.60
C HIS A 52 -23.60 -2.74 -1.48
N MET A 53 -24.83 -2.23 -1.44
CA MET A 53 -25.25 -1.19 -0.49
C MET A 53 -25.03 -1.58 0.99
N LEU A 54 -25.21 -2.86 1.33
CA LEU A 54 -24.94 -3.35 2.69
C LEU A 54 -23.47 -3.21 3.07
N LEU A 55 -22.57 -3.59 2.15
CA LEU A 55 -21.13 -3.43 2.31
C LEU A 55 -20.76 -1.94 2.34
N ASP A 56 -21.26 -1.16 1.39
CA ASP A 56 -20.97 0.28 1.30
C ASP A 56 -21.37 1.02 2.58
N THR A 57 -22.56 0.73 3.12
CA THR A 57 -23.05 1.33 4.37
C THR A 57 -22.10 1.02 5.54
N TYR A 58 -21.61 -0.22 5.64
CA TYR A 58 -20.63 -0.60 6.67
C TYR A 58 -19.29 0.11 6.48
N LEU A 59 -18.77 0.13 5.25
CA LEU A 59 -17.50 0.77 4.93
C LEU A 59 -17.55 2.27 5.26
N GLU A 60 -18.59 2.96 4.79
CA GLU A 60 -18.81 4.40 4.97
C GLU A 60 -19.06 4.78 6.43
N ARG A 61 -19.99 4.08 7.10
CA ARG A 61 -20.53 4.54 8.39
C ARG A 61 -19.85 3.94 9.60
N ALA A 62 -19.22 2.76 9.46
CA ALA A 62 -18.58 2.07 10.57
C ALA A 62 -17.06 1.99 10.40
N LEU A 63 -16.58 1.39 9.30
CA LEU A 63 -15.17 1.04 9.16
C LEU A 63 -14.26 2.26 8.94
N ILE A 64 -14.54 3.09 7.94
CA ILE A 64 -13.72 4.28 7.64
C ILE A 64 -13.66 5.25 8.83
N PRO A 65 -14.78 5.59 9.51
CA PRO A 65 -14.72 6.40 10.72
C PRO A 65 -13.85 5.78 11.82
N ALA A 66 -13.90 4.46 12.01
CA ALA A 66 -13.10 3.77 13.01
C ALA A 66 -11.59 3.73 12.67
N LEU A 67 -11.25 3.57 11.38
CA LEU A 67 -9.89 3.72 10.86
C LEU A 67 -9.39 5.16 11.11
N ASN A 68 -10.22 6.16 10.78
CA ASN A 68 -9.90 7.57 10.99
C ASN A 68 -9.62 7.92 12.46
N ARG A 69 -10.39 7.35 13.42
CA ARG A 69 -10.16 7.52 14.87
C ARG A 69 -8.82 6.94 15.32
N ARG A 70 -8.30 5.94 14.59
CA ARG A 70 -7.02 5.28 14.85
C ARG A 70 -5.86 5.87 14.04
N GLY A 71 -6.06 7.06 13.46
CA GLY A 71 -5.02 7.79 12.73
C GLY A 71 -4.79 7.31 11.29
N ILE A 72 -5.56 6.34 10.81
CA ILE A 72 -5.50 5.89 9.42
C ILE A 72 -6.31 6.85 8.57
N LYS A 73 -5.66 7.52 7.62
CA LYS A 73 -6.24 8.53 6.72
C LYS A 73 -5.97 8.12 5.27
N ALA A 74 -6.61 8.82 4.32
CA ALA A 74 -6.51 8.52 2.89
C ALA A 74 -6.93 7.07 2.58
N VAL A 75 -8.05 6.65 3.15
CA VAL A 75 -8.68 5.36 2.86
C VAL A 75 -9.44 5.48 1.54
N GLY A 76 -8.95 4.80 0.51
CA GLY A 76 -9.59 4.76 -0.80
C GLY A 76 -10.61 3.63 -0.87
N VAL A 77 -11.78 3.87 -1.46
CA VAL A 77 -12.77 2.84 -1.78
C VAL A 77 -13.26 3.01 -3.21
N PHE A 78 -13.24 1.94 -3.99
CA PHE A 78 -13.46 2.00 -5.43
C PHE A 78 -14.33 0.85 -5.91
N THR A 79 -15.14 1.11 -6.93
CA THR A 79 -15.79 0.07 -7.73
C THR A 79 -14.98 -0.19 -9.00
N GLU A 80 -15.16 -1.35 -9.61
CA GLU A 80 -14.55 -1.74 -10.90
C GLU A 80 -15.67 -1.88 -11.95
N PRO A 81 -15.96 -0.83 -12.74
CA PRO A 81 -17.07 -0.87 -13.70
C PRO A 81 -16.93 -1.96 -14.76
N ASP A 82 -15.70 -2.19 -15.24
CA ASP A 82 -15.38 -3.18 -16.27
C ASP A 82 -14.67 -4.40 -15.64
N ALA A 83 -15.27 -5.01 -14.62
CA ALA A 83 -14.62 -6.07 -13.85
C ALA A 83 -14.62 -7.43 -14.58
N PRO A 84 -13.45 -7.94 -15.04
CA PRO A 84 -13.38 -9.18 -15.80
C PRO A 84 -13.72 -10.42 -14.95
N ASP A 85 -13.58 -10.32 -13.64
CA ASP A 85 -13.82 -11.41 -12.69
C ASP A 85 -15.17 -11.27 -11.95
N GLY A 86 -16.06 -10.41 -12.44
CA GLY A 86 -17.30 -10.03 -11.76
C GLY A 86 -17.15 -8.82 -10.83
N PRO A 87 -18.27 -8.27 -10.35
CA PRO A 87 -18.30 -7.00 -9.62
C PRO A 87 -17.45 -7.05 -8.35
N ALA A 88 -16.73 -5.96 -8.08
CA ALA A 88 -15.83 -5.87 -6.93
C ALA A 88 -15.83 -4.47 -6.30
N VAL A 89 -15.65 -4.44 -4.98
CA VAL A 89 -15.31 -3.23 -4.21
C VAL A 89 -13.87 -3.36 -3.72
N TRP A 90 -13.01 -2.45 -4.17
CA TRP A 90 -11.61 -2.36 -3.79
C TRP A 90 -11.43 -1.34 -2.65
N MET A 91 -10.55 -1.64 -1.70
CA MET A 91 -10.24 -0.73 -0.60
C MET A 91 -8.73 -0.63 -0.39
N LEU A 92 -8.22 0.59 -0.27
CA LEU A 92 -6.82 0.92 -0.02
C LEU A 92 -6.70 1.53 1.38
N ILE A 93 -5.92 0.92 2.26
CA ILE A 93 -5.76 1.34 3.67
C ILE A 93 -4.28 1.59 3.98
N PRO A 94 -3.86 2.85 4.19
CA PRO A 94 -2.47 3.16 4.51
C PRO A 94 -2.17 2.96 6.00
N HIS A 95 -1.20 2.11 6.32
CA HIS A 95 -0.73 1.86 7.68
C HIS A 95 0.67 2.44 7.92
N PRO A 96 0.94 3.06 9.09
CA PRO A 96 2.29 3.55 9.42
C PRO A 96 3.31 2.43 9.66
N SER A 97 2.87 1.21 9.96
CA SER A 97 3.73 0.07 10.29
C SER A 97 3.00 -1.26 10.07
N LEU A 98 3.74 -2.38 10.04
CA LEU A 98 3.14 -3.72 10.00
C LEU A 98 2.35 -4.04 11.29
N GLU A 99 2.80 -3.54 12.43
CA GLU A 99 2.05 -3.64 13.70
C GLU A 99 0.69 -2.95 13.61
N SER A 100 0.61 -1.81 12.91
CA SER A 100 -0.68 -1.15 12.69
C SER A 100 -1.64 -2.01 11.86
N VAL A 101 -1.14 -2.78 10.89
CA VAL A 101 -1.97 -3.72 10.09
C VAL A 101 -2.59 -4.80 10.98
N SER A 102 -1.81 -5.40 11.88
CA SER A 102 -2.31 -6.49 12.74
C SER A 102 -3.20 -5.99 13.88
N THR A 103 -2.82 -4.90 14.55
CA THR A 103 -3.50 -4.41 15.76
C THR A 103 -4.80 -3.67 15.47
N ILE A 104 -4.85 -2.85 14.41
CA ILE A 104 -6.05 -2.07 14.10
C ILE A 104 -7.20 -2.99 13.71
N ASN A 105 -6.94 -4.00 12.87
CA ASN A 105 -7.95 -4.97 12.48
C ASN A 105 -8.54 -5.71 13.68
N ALA A 106 -7.69 -6.16 14.62
CA ALA A 106 -8.18 -6.78 15.86
C ALA A 106 -9.01 -5.82 16.71
N SER A 107 -8.55 -4.57 16.86
CA SER A 107 -9.22 -3.56 17.69
C SER A 107 -10.56 -3.05 17.12
N ILE A 108 -10.78 -3.16 15.80
CA ILE A 108 -12.04 -2.76 15.16
C ILE A 108 -13.13 -3.79 15.46
N ASN A 109 -12.78 -5.08 15.52
CA ASN A 109 -13.73 -6.17 15.76
C ASN A 109 -14.37 -6.12 17.16
N THR A 110 -13.77 -5.39 18.11
CA THR A 110 -14.28 -5.24 19.48
C THR A 110 -14.75 -3.81 19.78
N ASP A 111 -14.72 -2.90 18.80
CA ASP A 111 -15.13 -1.51 18.97
C ASP A 111 -16.66 -1.40 18.97
N ALA A 112 -17.25 -1.07 20.13
CA ALA A 112 -18.69 -0.98 20.29
C ALA A 112 -19.38 -0.01 19.31
N THR A 113 -18.70 1.07 18.89
CA THR A 113 -19.25 2.00 17.89
C THR A 113 -19.30 1.35 16.52
N VAL A 114 -18.29 0.55 16.17
CA VAL A 114 -18.28 -0.22 14.91
C VAL A 114 -19.34 -1.30 14.93
N LEU A 115 -19.43 -2.07 16.02
CA LEU A 115 -20.42 -3.13 16.17
C LEU A 115 -21.85 -2.59 16.04
N ALA A 116 -22.13 -1.43 16.64
CA ALA A 116 -23.43 -0.78 16.52
C ALA A 116 -23.69 -0.22 15.10
N ALA A 117 -22.77 0.55 14.54
CA ALA A 117 -22.95 1.19 13.23
C ALA A 117 -22.92 0.18 12.06
N GLY A 118 -22.29 -0.98 12.26
CA GLY A 118 -22.14 -2.04 11.28
C GLY A 118 -23.01 -3.26 11.50
N ALA A 119 -23.95 -3.23 12.46
CA ALA A 119 -24.70 -4.41 12.90
C ALA A 119 -25.36 -5.17 11.73
N ASP A 120 -26.01 -4.46 10.81
CA ASP A 120 -26.65 -5.05 9.64
C ASP A 120 -25.67 -5.82 8.75
N TYR A 121 -24.47 -5.30 8.55
CA TYR A 121 -23.43 -5.96 7.76
C TYR A 121 -22.74 -7.09 8.52
N LEU A 122 -22.52 -6.94 9.83
CA LEU A 122 -21.78 -7.90 10.63
C LEU A 122 -22.61 -9.13 10.99
N SER A 123 -23.94 -8.98 11.09
CA SER A 123 -24.85 -10.06 11.52
C SER A 123 -25.93 -10.41 10.51
N GLY A 124 -26.23 -9.53 9.55
CA GLY A 124 -27.27 -9.75 8.55
C GLY A 124 -26.92 -10.73 7.41
N PRO A 125 -25.67 -10.84 6.92
CA PRO A 125 -25.35 -11.73 5.81
C PRO A 125 -25.64 -13.20 6.13
N THR A 126 -26.15 -13.92 5.13
CA THR A 126 -26.43 -15.36 5.22
C THR A 126 -25.79 -16.10 4.06
N LYS A 127 -25.81 -17.44 4.08
CA LYS A 127 -25.35 -18.25 2.93
C LYS A 127 -26.14 -17.92 1.64
N ALA A 128 -27.43 -17.60 1.75
CA ALA A 128 -28.28 -17.29 0.58
C ALA A 128 -28.08 -15.85 0.09
N ASN A 129 -27.75 -14.94 1.00
CA ASN A 129 -27.50 -13.53 0.72
C ASN A 129 -26.24 -13.05 1.44
N PRO A 130 -25.04 -13.43 0.95
CA PRO A 130 -23.78 -13.00 1.57
C PRO A 130 -23.48 -11.54 1.22
N ALA A 131 -22.72 -10.84 2.07
CA ALA A 131 -22.28 -9.48 1.76
C ALA A 131 -21.21 -9.42 0.65
N PHE A 132 -20.48 -10.52 0.46
CA PHE A 132 -19.47 -10.72 -0.57
C PHE A 132 -19.23 -12.23 -0.75
N ASP A 133 -18.79 -12.66 -1.93
CA ASP A 133 -18.42 -14.05 -2.21
C ASP A 133 -17.01 -14.38 -1.72
N ARG A 134 -16.09 -13.42 -1.83
CA ARG A 134 -14.70 -13.55 -1.39
C ARG A 134 -14.15 -12.20 -0.96
N LEU A 135 -13.36 -12.21 0.10
CA LEU A 135 -12.49 -11.09 0.47
C LEU A 135 -11.04 -11.53 0.27
N ASP A 136 -10.35 -10.91 -0.69
CA ASP A 136 -8.90 -11.02 -0.83
C ASP A 136 -8.25 -9.83 -0.11
N THR A 137 -7.17 -10.08 0.63
CA THR A 137 -6.35 -9.04 1.25
C THR A 137 -4.89 -9.25 0.90
N TRP A 138 -4.22 -8.16 0.54
CA TRP A 138 -2.78 -8.08 0.38
C TRP A 138 -2.20 -7.04 1.33
N VAL A 139 -0.99 -7.31 1.82
CA VAL A 139 -0.21 -6.34 2.58
C VAL A 139 1.03 -6.02 1.77
N HIS A 140 1.27 -4.74 1.50
CA HIS A 140 2.41 -4.26 0.76
C HIS A 140 3.30 -3.36 1.61
N LEU A 141 4.59 -3.35 1.29
CA LEU A 141 5.53 -2.33 1.75
C LEU A 141 5.66 -1.27 0.66
N ALA A 142 5.44 0.00 0.99
CA ALA A 142 5.57 1.09 0.04
C ALA A 142 6.98 1.15 -0.58
N PHE A 143 7.09 1.61 -1.82
CA PHE A 143 8.37 1.79 -2.49
C PHE A 143 9.15 2.96 -1.88
N ALA A 144 10.48 2.98 -2.04
CA ALA A 144 11.31 4.07 -1.52
C ALA A 144 11.06 5.40 -2.26
N GLY A 145 10.81 5.35 -3.56
CA GLY A 145 10.49 6.52 -4.40
C GLY A 145 9.07 7.07 -4.18
N LEU A 146 8.20 6.33 -3.46
CA LEU A 146 6.89 6.80 -3.03
C LEU A 146 6.53 6.18 -1.67
N PRO A 147 7.13 6.66 -0.56
CA PRO A 147 7.10 5.96 0.73
C PRO A 147 5.74 6.02 1.44
N ARG A 148 4.77 6.79 0.92
CA ARG A 148 3.43 6.95 1.47
C ARG A 148 2.42 7.04 0.33
N VAL A 149 1.15 6.75 0.64
CA VAL A 149 0.05 7.01 -0.27
C VAL A 149 -0.08 8.52 -0.50
N GLU A 150 -0.15 8.94 -1.76
CA GLU A 150 -0.40 10.32 -2.16
C GLU A 150 -1.87 10.46 -2.55
N VAL A 151 -2.56 11.46 -1.98
CA VAL A 151 -3.95 11.79 -2.36
C VAL A 151 -3.91 12.66 -3.62
N PRO A 152 -4.47 12.21 -4.76
CA PRO A 152 -4.46 12.99 -5.99
C PRO A 152 -5.06 14.39 -5.80
N PRO A 153 -4.53 15.43 -6.47
CA PRO A 153 -5.14 16.75 -6.47
C PRO A 153 -6.61 16.73 -6.91
N LEU A 154 -6.97 15.86 -7.86
CA LEU A 154 -8.34 15.67 -8.36
C LEU A 154 -9.32 15.27 -7.24
N THR A 155 -8.85 14.58 -6.21
CA THR A 155 -9.66 14.18 -5.04
C THR A 155 -10.11 15.40 -4.23
N ARG A 156 -9.21 16.37 -4.01
CA ARG A 156 -9.47 17.54 -3.14
C ARG A 156 -10.60 18.45 -3.66
N GLY A 157 -10.85 18.43 -4.97
CA GLY A 157 -11.95 19.17 -5.60
C GLY A 157 -13.19 18.31 -5.92
N ASN A 158 -13.22 17.04 -5.48
CA ASN A 158 -14.18 16.03 -5.93
C ASN A 158 -14.36 16.02 -7.46
N GLN A 159 -13.26 16.19 -8.19
CA GLN A 159 -13.25 16.21 -9.64
C GLN A 159 -13.43 14.79 -10.17
N SER A 160 -13.95 14.69 -11.41
CA SER A 160 -13.97 13.43 -12.15
C SER A 160 -12.56 12.85 -12.18
N ARG A 161 -12.46 11.56 -11.83
CA ARG A 161 -11.20 10.83 -11.81
C ARG A 161 -11.46 9.34 -11.97
N VAL A 162 -10.57 8.71 -12.72
CA VAL A 162 -10.44 7.26 -12.87
C VAL A 162 -9.11 6.82 -12.29
N PHE A 163 -9.06 5.59 -11.82
CA PHE A 163 -7.86 4.98 -11.29
C PHE A 163 -7.49 3.76 -12.12
N GLU A 164 -6.20 3.53 -12.33
CA GLU A 164 -5.70 2.28 -12.89
C GLU A 164 -4.90 1.55 -11.81
N LEU A 165 -5.41 0.41 -11.34
CA LEU A 165 -4.69 -0.51 -10.47
C LEU A 165 -3.95 -1.53 -11.34
N ARG A 166 -2.63 -1.58 -11.20
CA ARG A 166 -1.77 -2.52 -11.91
C ARG A 166 -1.08 -3.46 -10.92
N ILE A 167 -1.11 -4.75 -11.23
CA ILE A 167 -0.46 -5.81 -10.45
C ILE A 167 0.51 -6.54 -11.38
N TYR A 168 1.79 -6.50 -11.03
CA TYR A 168 2.87 -7.11 -11.81
C TYR A 168 3.41 -8.30 -11.02
N GLU A 169 3.09 -9.50 -11.50
CA GLU A 169 3.63 -10.75 -10.97
C GLU A 169 5.03 -10.99 -11.55
N SER A 170 5.88 -11.65 -10.77
CA SER A 170 7.23 -12.05 -11.17
C SER A 170 7.41 -13.55 -10.96
N PHE A 171 8.24 -14.17 -11.79
CA PHE A 171 8.50 -15.61 -11.70
C PHE A 171 9.60 -15.98 -10.68
N SER A 172 10.15 -15.00 -9.95
CA SER A 172 10.98 -15.22 -8.75
C SER A 172 11.07 -13.95 -7.88
N GLU A 173 11.45 -14.11 -6.62
CA GLU A 173 11.61 -13.04 -5.64
C GLU A 173 12.69 -12.04 -6.08
N LEU A 174 13.80 -12.53 -6.63
CA LEU A 174 14.86 -11.65 -7.14
C LEU A 174 14.38 -10.80 -8.32
N LYS A 175 13.57 -11.37 -9.22
CA LYS A 175 12.98 -10.62 -10.34
C LYS A 175 11.98 -9.57 -9.85
N ALA A 176 11.16 -9.91 -8.84
CA ALA A 176 10.29 -8.95 -8.19
C ALA A 176 11.08 -7.78 -7.58
N LEU A 177 12.13 -8.08 -6.81
CA LEU A 177 13.00 -7.07 -6.19
C LEU A 177 13.69 -6.19 -7.24
N LYS A 178 14.12 -6.77 -8.37
CA LYS A 178 14.67 -6.01 -9.49
C LYS A 178 13.65 -5.09 -10.13
N LYS A 179 12.38 -5.50 -10.30
CA LYS A 179 11.34 -4.59 -10.80
C LYS A 179 11.04 -3.46 -9.81
N VAL A 180 10.99 -3.76 -8.51
CA VAL A 180 10.87 -2.73 -7.47
C VAL A 180 12.05 -1.75 -7.55
N ALA A 181 13.28 -2.23 -7.72
CA ALA A 181 14.46 -1.38 -7.89
C ALA A 181 14.36 -0.50 -9.14
N MET A 182 13.88 -1.05 -10.27
CA MET A 182 13.65 -0.30 -11.51
C MET A 182 12.69 0.87 -11.32
N PHE A 183 11.57 0.65 -10.61
CA PHE A 183 10.62 1.71 -10.28
C PHE A 183 11.27 2.82 -9.45
N ASN A 184 12.03 2.44 -8.42
CA ASN A 184 12.74 3.38 -7.56
C ASN A 184 13.90 4.12 -8.25
N ALA A 185 14.47 3.54 -9.32
CA ALA A 185 15.60 4.13 -10.04
C ALA A 185 15.20 5.24 -11.01
N GLY A 186 13.91 5.37 -11.36
CA GLY A 186 13.44 6.50 -12.16
C GLY A 186 12.07 6.34 -12.83
N GLU A 187 11.43 5.17 -12.85
CA GLU A 187 10.09 5.06 -13.47
C GLU A 187 9.07 5.93 -12.75
N ILE A 188 9.09 5.97 -11.41
CA ILE A 188 8.15 6.77 -10.63
C ILE A 188 8.27 8.26 -11.01
N ASP A 189 9.50 8.76 -11.13
CA ASP A 189 9.74 10.15 -11.49
C ASP A 189 9.31 10.44 -12.93
N ALA A 190 9.59 9.55 -13.88
CA ALA A 190 9.12 9.66 -15.25
C ALA A 190 7.58 9.66 -15.33
N MET A 191 6.91 8.79 -14.57
CA MET A 191 5.43 8.77 -14.48
C MET A 191 4.87 10.08 -13.91
N LYS A 192 5.53 10.67 -12.89
CA LYS A 192 5.15 11.97 -12.35
C LYS A 192 5.30 13.08 -13.41
N GLN A 193 6.40 13.09 -14.16
CA GLN A 193 6.66 14.09 -15.21
C GLN A 193 5.62 14.07 -16.34
N VAL A 194 5.14 12.87 -16.71
CA VAL A 194 4.08 12.71 -17.74
C VAL A 194 2.66 12.72 -17.17
N GLN A 195 2.48 13.14 -15.91
CA GLN A 195 1.17 13.33 -15.27
C GLN A 195 0.34 12.05 -15.12
N LEU A 196 0.96 10.89 -14.96
CA LEU A 196 0.27 9.65 -14.58
C LEU A 196 -0.19 9.65 -13.11
N SER A 197 0.14 10.68 -12.34
CA SER A 197 -0.35 10.99 -10.98
C SER A 197 -0.44 9.76 -10.06
N PRO A 198 0.72 9.24 -9.60
CA PRO A 198 0.72 8.03 -8.78
C PRO A 198 0.02 8.22 -7.43
N VAL A 199 -0.72 7.19 -7.00
CA VAL A 199 -1.39 7.11 -5.70
C VAL A 199 -0.56 6.29 -4.71
N PHE A 200 -0.09 5.11 -5.13
CA PHE A 200 0.82 4.28 -4.35
C PHE A 200 1.65 3.34 -5.23
N TYR A 201 2.78 2.88 -4.71
CA TYR A 201 3.50 1.69 -5.20
C TYR A 201 3.86 0.81 -4.02
N GLY A 202 3.59 -0.49 -4.11
CA GLY A 202 3.75 -1.43 -3.02
C GLY A 202 4.35 -2.77 -3.46
N GLN A 203 5.36 -3.24 -2.72
CA GLN A 203 5.90 -4.59 -2.85
C GLN A 203 5.04 -5.50 -1.99
N ALA A 204 4.43 -6.53 -2.55
CA ALA A 204 3.59 -7.43 -1.77
C ALA A 204 4.45 -8.24 -0.79
N LEU A 205 4.05 -8.23 0.48
CA LEU A 205 4.63 -8.99 1.58
C LEU A 205 3.79 -10.25 1.88
N ALA A 206 2.47 -10.14 1.72
CA ALA A 206 1.51 -11.20 1.98
C ALA A 206 0.29 -11.05 1.06
N GLY A 207 -0.39 -12.17 0.79
CA GLY A 207 -1.57 -12.26 -0.07
C GLY A 207 -1.43 -13.37 -1.12
N ARG A 208 -2.40 -13.49 -2.03
CA ARG A 208 -2.36 -14.48 -3.11
C ARG A 208 -1.42 -14.05 -4.24
N ASP A 209 -0.93 -15.03 -5.00
CA ASP A 209 -0.12 -14.86 -6.22
C ASP A 209 1.19 -14.09 -6.00
N LEU A 210 1.89 -14.38 -4.89
CA LEU A 210 3.24 -13.90 -4.66
C LEU A 210 4.26 -14.62 -5.55
N PRO A 211 5.38 -13.97 -5.92
CA PRO A 211 5.73 -12.58 -5.64
C PRO A 211 5.14 -11.61 -6.67
N HIS A 212 4.70 -10.44 -6.22
CA HIS A 212 4.24 -9.37 -7.09
C HIS A 212 4.45 -7.99 -6.46
N LEU A 213 4.25 -6.96 -7.27
CA LEU A 213 4.05 -5.59 -6.82
C LEU A 213 2.71 -5.07 -7.33
N SER A 214 2.18 -4.06 -6.65
CA SER A 214 0.97 -3.37 -7.06
C SER A 214 1.18 -1.87 -7.02
N TYR A 215 0.56 -1.15 -7.94
CA TYR A 215 0.55 0.31 -7.93
C TYR A 215 -0.74 0.85 -8.53
N MET A 216 -1.06 2.09 -8.17
CA MET A 216 -2.27 2.75 -8.64
C MET A 216 -1.94 4.13 -9.17
N LEU A 217 -2.49 4.45 -10.33
CA LEU A 217 -2.36 5.72 -11.03
C LEU A 217 -3.72 6.42 -11.07
N CYS A 218 -3.73 7.75 -11.12
CA CYS A 218 -4.95 8.56 -11.20
C CYS A 218 -4.93 9.42 -12.47
N SER A 219 -6.09 9.61 -13.09
CA SER A 219 -6.26 10.51 -14.24
C SER A 219 -7.67 11.07 -14.27
N PRO A 220 -7.92 12.24 -14.91
CA PRO A 220 -9.28 12.81 -15.00
C PRO A 220 -10.28 11.88 -15.70
N ASP A 221 -9.80 11.18 -16.73
CA ASP A 221 -10.55 10.28 -17.61
C ASP A 221 -9.60 9.28 -18.29
N ARG A 222 -10.16 8.30 -19.02
CA ARG A 222 -9.39 7.25 -19.71
C ARG A 222 -8.63 7.73 -20.93
N GLU A 223 -9.08 8.78 -21.61
CA GLU A 223 -8.42 9.31 -22.80
C GLU A 223 -7.12 10.03 -22.42
N THR A 224 -7.20 10.91 -21.42
CA THR A 224 -6.05 11.57 -20.79
C THR A 224 -5.08 10.53 -20.24
N HIS A 225 -5.59 9.50 -19.56
CA HIS A 225 -4.77 8.42 -19.04
C HIS A 225 -3.98 7.70 -20.15
N LYS A 226 -4.64 7.34 -21.26
CA LYS A 226 -4.00 6.71 -22.42
C LYS A 226 -2.92 7.59 -23.04
N LYS A 227 -3.18 8.90 -23.17
CA LYS A 227 -2.20 9.87 -23.67
C LYS A 227 -0.96 9.95 -22.78
N ASN A 228 -1.16 10.03 -21.46
CA ASN A 228 -0.06 10.11 -20.50
C ASN A 228 0.75 8.81 -20.46
N TRP A 229 0.11 7.65 -20.62
CA TRP A 229 0.81 6.37 -20.80
C TRP A 229 1.67 6.34 -22.06
N GLN A 230 1.15 6.84 -23.19
CA GLN A 230 1.94 6.92 -24.41
C GLN A 230 3.18 7.81 -24.20
N ALA A 231 3.01 8.97 -23.55
CA ALA A 231 4.13 9.84 -23.19
C ALA A 231 5.14 9.15 -22.26
N PHE A 232 4.69 8.33 -21.30
CA PHE A 232 5.57 7.53 -20.45
C PHE A 232 6.37 6.51 -21.26
N LEU A 233 5.71 5.77 -22.16
CA LEU A 233 6.37 4.78 -23.02
C LEU A 233 7.43 5.44 -23.93
N ASP A 234 7.22 6.70 -24.30
CA ASP A 234 8.17 7.48 -25.09
C ASP A 234 9.27 8.16 -24.28
N HIS A 235 9.15 8.18 -22.95
CA HIS A 235 10.07 8.89 -22.06
C HIS A 235 11.49 8.30 -22.10
N PRO A 236 12.54 9.13 -22.26
CA PRO A 236 13.92 8.65 -22.40
C PRO A 236 14.40 7.83 -21.20
N THR A 237 14.07 8.25 -19.97
CA THR A 237 14.39 7.49 -18.75
C THR A 237 13.76 6.10 -18.75
N TRP A 238 12.51 5.97 -19.19
CA TRP A 238 11.86 4.66 -19.27
C TRP A 238 12.54 3.77 -20.32
N LYS A 239 12.81 4.30 -21.51
CA LYS A 239 13.51 3.57 -22.58
C LYS A 239 14.91 3.11 -22.13
N GLN A 240 15.64 3.95 -21.39
CA GLN A 240 16.94 3.59 -20.83
C GLN A 240 16.83 2.49 -19.78
N LEU A 241 15.91 2.61 -18.81
CA LEU A 241 15.70 1.58 -17.78
C LEU A 241 15.27 0.25 -18.42
N LEU A 242 14.37 0.29 -19.42
CA LEU A 242 13.90 -0.89 -20.14
C LEU A 242 15.03 -1.62 -20.87
N ALA A 243 16.01 -0.87 -21.41
CA ALA A 243 17.16 -1.42 -22.12
C ALA A 243 18.27 -1.94 -21.17
N ASP A 244 18.21 -1.63 -19.87
CA ASP A 244 19.21 -2.08 -18.91
C ASP A 244 19.06 -3.60 -18.63
N PRO A 245 20.08 -4.42 -18.93
CA PRO A 245 20.02 -5.87 -18.74
C PRO A 245 19.69 -6.31 -17.32
N GLN A 246 19.96 -5.48 -16.30
CA GLN A 246 19.67 -5.83 -14.91
C GLN A 246 18.17 -5.92 -14.61
N TYR A 247 17.32 -5.30 -15.44
CA TYR A 247 15.87 -5.27 -15.31
C TYR A 247 15.13 -6.14 -16.33
N ALA A 248 15.88 -6.87 -17.17
CA ALA A 248 15.33 -7.81 -18.13
C ALA A 248 14.53 -8.94 -17.43
N ASP A 249 13.43 -9.34 -18.08
CA ASP A 249 12.57 -10.45 -17.66
C ASP A 249 12.15 -10.37 -16.19
N THR A 250 11.71 -9.19 -15.75
CA THR A 250 11.33 -8.98 -14.34
C THR A 250 9.85 -9.21 -14.07
N VAL A 251 9.00 -9.26 -15.11
CA VAL A 251 7.54 -9.39 -15.00
C VAL A 251 7.06 -10.60 -15.80
N SER A 252 6.33 -11.52 -15.17
CA SER A 252 5.70 -12.68 -15.83
C SER A 252 4.28 -12.39 -16.30
N LYS A 253 3.53 -11.57 -15.55
CA LYS A 253 2.13 -11.27 -15.84
C LYS A 253 1.77 -9.87 -15.35
N ILE A 254 0.99 -9.18 -16.18
CA ILE A 254 0.44 -7.86 -15.87
C ILE A 254 -1.07 -7.98 -15.80
N THR A 255 -1.64 -7.57 -14.67
CA THR A 255 -3.07 -7.29 -14.54
C THR A 255 -3.27 -5.78 -14.48
N SER A 256 -4.20 -5.24 -15.26
CA SER A 256 -4.64 -3.84 -15.20
C SER A 256 -6.14 -3.79 -14.99
N ARG A 257 -6.58 -2.92 -14.09
CA ARG A 257 -7.99 -2.73 -13.71
C ARG A 257 -8.30 -1.25 -13.60
N PHE A 258 -9.39 -0.82 -14.22
CA PHE A 258 -9.87 0.54 -14.08
C PHE A 258 -10.92 0.64 -12.97
N LEU A 259 -10.68 1.53 -12.03
CA LEU A 259 -11.51 1.74 -10.86
C LEU A 259 -12.09 3.16 -10.83
N VAL A 260 -13.24 3.31 -10.18
CA VAL A 260 -13.92 4.59 -9.95
C VAL A 260 -14.16 4.75 -8.45
N PRO A 261 -13.87 5.91 -7.85
CA PRO A 261 -14.04 6.10 -6.42
C PRO A 261 -15.53 6.10 -6.03
N THR A 262 -15.86 5.51 -4.88
CA THR A 262 -17.18 5.70 -4.28
C THR A 262 -17.31 7.11 -3.70
N ALA A 263 -18.54 7.56 -3.43
CA ALA A 263 -18.81 8.89 -2.88
C ALA A 263 -18.15 9.12 -1.50
N TYR A 264 -17.87 8.05 -0.76
CA TYR A 264 -17.26 8.08 0.58
C TYR A 264 -15.76 7.73 0.57
N SER A 265 -15.16 7.55 -0.60
CA SER A 265 -13.71 7.37 -0.74
C SER A 265 -12.96 8.65 -0.34
N GLN A 266 -11.88 8.50 0.43
CA GLN A 266 -10.99 9.62 0.78
C GLN A 266 -9.90 9.85 -0.29
N ILE A 267 -9.88 9.02 -1.34
CA ILE A 267 -9.01 9.07 -2.51
C ILE A 267 -9.87 9.23 -3.77
#